data_AF-K1UAV7-F1
#
_entry.id   AF-K1UAV7-F1
#
_cell.length_a   1.000
_cell.length_b   1.000
_cell.length_c   1.000
_cell.angle_alpha   90.00
_cell.angle_beta   90.00
_cell.angle_gamma   90.00
#
_symmetry.space_group_name_H-M   'P 1'
#
loop_
_entity.id
_entity.type
_entity.pdbx_description
1 polymer ?
#
loop_
_entity_poly.entity_id
_entity_poly.type
_entity_poly.pdbx_seq_one_letter_code
_entity_poly.pdbx_strand_id
1 'polypeptide(L)' 'MTTARKLKEAFRARGYRLWIDSPTNQQFFVLPNQEIERLSQYASFEVWGPRGEEESIVRFVTSWATDERQIDELIARL' A
#
# COMPACT_ATOMS: atom_id res chain seq x y z
N MET A 1 3.42 16.53 -5.68
CA MET A 1 2.62 15.46 -5.02
C MET A 1 3.63 14.49 -4.45
N THR A 2 3.60 14.12 -3.16
CA THR A 2 4.57 13.14 -2.65
C THR A 2 4.19 11.73 -3.12
N THR A 3 5.17 10.83 -3.25
CA THR A 3 4.95 9.42 -3.60
C THR A 3 3.99 8.74 -2.62
N ALA A 4 4.12 9.03 -1.31
CA ALA A 4 3.19 8.57 -0.28
C ALA A 4 1.74 9.01 -0.53
N ARG A 5 1.53 10.29 -0.90
CA ARG A 5 0.18 10.82 -1.16
C ARG A 5 -0.42 10.19 -2.43
N LYS A 6 0.39 10.04 -3.49
CA LYS A 6 -0.01 9.35 -4.74
C LYS A 6 -0.46 7.92 -4.48
N LEU A 7 0.32 7.18 -3.69
CA LEU A 7 -0.03 5.84 -3.27
C LEU A 7 -1.36 5.80 -2.49
N LYS A 8 -1.51 6.68 -1.48
CA LYS A 8 -2.72 6.78 -0.66
C LYS A 8 -3.98 7.03 -1.50
N GLU A 9 -3.91 8.00 -2.42
CA GLU A 9 -5.02 8.36 -3.28
C GLU A 9 -5.40 7.23 -4.24
N ALA A 10 -4.41 6.53 -4.81
CA ALA A 10 -4.66 5.41 -5.71
C ALA A 10 -5.33 4.22 -4.99
N PHE A 11 -4.83 3.82 -3.83
CA PHE A 11 -5.44 2.74 -3.05
C PHE A 11 -6.89 3.08 -2.65
N ARG A 12 -7.14 4.33 -2.20
CA ARG A 12 -8.51 4.79 -1.92
C ARG A 12 -9.40 4.78 -3.15
N ALA A 13 -8.90 5.21 -4.30
CA ALA A 13 -9.65 5.22 -5.55
C ALA A 13 -10.03 3.80 -6.02
N ARG A 14 -9.23 2.79 -5.65
CA ARG A 14 -9.53 1.37 -5.88
C ARG A 14 -10.47 0.74 -4.83
N GLY A 15 -10.90 1.52 -3.83
CA GLY A 15 -11.83 1.06 -2.80
C GLY A 15 -11.18 0.41 -1.58
N TYR A 16 -9.84 0.39 -1.50
CA TYR A 16 -9.16 -0.13 -0.32
C TYR A 16 -9.30 0.81 0.88
N ARG A 17 -9.50 0.23 2.06
CA ARG A 17 -9.70 0.97 3.30
C ARG A 17 -8.35 1.41 3.88
N LEU A 18 -8.30 2.65 4.36
CA LEU A 18 -7.20 3.11 5.20
C LEU A 18 -7.37 2.52 6.60
N TRP A 19 -6.31 1.92 7.13
CA TRP A 19 -6.27 1.56 8.54
C TRP A 19 -6.00 2.80 9.40
N ILE A 20 -5.03 3.62 8.97
CA ILE A 20 -4.69 4.91 9.58
C ILE A 20 -4.59 5.93 8.44
N ASP A 21 -5.28 7.07 8.55
CA ASP A 21 -5.07 8.19 7.63
C ASP A 21 -3.77 8.92 7.96
N SER A 22 -2.65 8.29 7.62
CA SER A 22 -1.32 8.77 7.94
C SER A 22 -0.94 9.98 7.09
N PRO A 23 -0.49 11.10 7.71
CA PRO A 23 0.04 12.25 6.98
C PRO A 23 1.52 12.07 6.57
N THR A 24 2.13 10.91 6.86
CA THR A 24 3.58 10.69 6.70
C THR A 24 3.94 9.90 5.44
N ASN A 25 5.21 9.55 5.29
CA ASN A 25 5.69 8.66 4.22
C ASN A 25 5.31 7.18 4.41
N GLN A 26 4.77 6.83 5.59
CA GLN A 26 4.23 5.51 5.91
C GLN A 26 2.72 5.52 5.68
N GLN A 27 2.21 4.55 4.93
CA GLN A 27 0.79 4.44 4.57
C GLN A 27 0.27 3.06 4.96
N PHE A 28 -0.94 3.01 5.52
CA PHE A 28 -1.51 1.81 6.13
C PHE A 28 -2.86 1.48 5.51
N PHE A 29 -2.99 0.26 4.96
CA PHE A 29 -4.19 -0.20 4.29
C PHE A 29 -4.66 -1.52 4.88
N VAL A 30 -5.95 -1.79 4.79
CA VAL A 30 -6.51 -3.13 5.00
C VAL A 30 -6.72 -3.76 3.63
N LEU A 31 -6.06 -4.89 3.38
CA LEU A 31 -6.12 -5.62 2.11
C LEU A 31 -6.56 -7.07 2.32
N PRO A 32 -7.34 -7.64 1.37
CA PRO A 32 -7.56 -9.08 1.32
C PRO A 32 -6.23 -9.84 1.26
N ASN A 33 -6.14 -11.00 1.92
CA ASN A 33 -4.92 -11.80 1.96
C ASN A 33 -4.45 -12.22 0.55
N GLN A 34 -5.37 -12.46 -0.38
CA GLN A 34 -5.06 -12.74 -1.78
C GLN A 34 -4.40 -11.56 -2.50
N GLU A 35 -4.87 -10.33 -2.22
CA GLU A 35 -4.27 -9.12 -2.78
C GLU A 35 -2.87 -8.86 -2.19
N ILE A 36 -2.67 -9.18 -0.92
CA ILE A 36 -1.34 -9.12 -0.29
C ILE A 36 -0.35 -10.04 -1.02
N GLU A 37 -0.74 -11.29 -1.27
CA GLU A 37 0.08 -12.25 -2.00
C GLU A 37 0.38 -11.76 -3.43
N ARG A 38 -0.65 -11.30 -4.15
CA ARG A 38 -0.52 -10.77 -5.51
C ARG A 38 0.40 -9.55 -5.59
N LEU A 39 0.21 -8.56 -4.71
CA LEU A 39 0.97 -7.31 -4.74
C LEU A 39 2.41 -7.49 -4.25
N SER A 40 2.67 -8.49 -3.38
CA SER A 40 4.02 -8.80 -2.89
C SER A 40 5.00 -9.22 -4.00
N GLN A 41 4.49 -9.62 -5.17
CA GLN A 41 5.30 -9.92 -6.35
C GLN A 41 5.86 -8.67 -7.03
N TYR A 42 5.29 -7.49 -6.73
CA TYR A 42 5.58 -6.24 -7.45
C TYR A 42 6.08 -5.12 -6.54
N ALA A 43 5.79 -5.19 -5.25
CA ALA A 43 6.25 -4.22 -4.27
C ALA A 43 6.57 -4.88 -2.93
N SER A 44 7.59 -4.35 -2.27
CA SER A 44 7.91 -4.71 -0.89
C SER A 44 7.10 -3.86 0.07
N PHE A 45 6.41 -4.51 0.99
CA PHE A 45 5.68 -3.91 2.10
C PHE A 45 5.60 -4.88 3.26
N GLU A 46 5.21 -4.39 4.43
CA GLU A 46 5.12 -5.20 5.64
C GLU A 46 3.66 -5.53 5.95
N VAL A 47 3.40 -6.77 6.35
CA VAL A 47 2.14 -7.13 7.03
C VAL A 47 2.26 -6.69 8.48
N TRP A 48 1.42 -5.74 8.89
CA TRP A 48 1.53 -5.09 10.18
C TRP A 48 0.68 -5.82 11.23
N GLY A 49 1.34 -6.54 12.13
CA GLY A 49 0.70 -7.36 13.15
C GLY A 49 0.35 -8.78 12.65
N PRO A 50 -0.45 -9.54 13.42
CA PRO A 50 -0.89 -10.87 13.01
C PRO A 50 -1.79 -10.79 11.78
N ARG A 51 -1.69 -11.80 10.89
CA ARG A 51 -2.62 -11.91 9.75
C ARG A 51 -4.04 -12.19 10.25
N GLY A 52 -5.01 -11.51 9.67
CA GLY A 52 -6.43 -11.84 9.83
C GLY A 52 -6.82 -13.02 8.94
N GLU A 53 -8.04 -13.53 9.14
CA GLU A 53 -8.57 -14.69 8.41
C GLU A 53 -8.74 -14.38 6.91
N GLU A 54 -9.36 -13.24 6.59
CA GLU A 54 -9.64 -12.84 5.19
C GLU A 54 -8.79 -11.66 4.73
N GLU A 55 -8.48 -10.73 5.63
CA GLU A 55 -7.78 -9.49 5.34
C GLU A 55 -6.75 -9.17 6.43
N SER A 56 -5.71 -8.42 6.05
CA SER A 56 -4.66 -8.00 6.96
C SER A 56 -4.28 -6.53 6.75
N ILE A 57 -3.73 -5.93 7.80
CA ILE A 57 -3.18 -4.58 7.72
C ILE A 57 -1.80 -4.68 7.07
N VAL A 58 -1.53 -3.78 6.13
CA VAL A 58 -0.21 -3.66 5.50
C VAL A 58 0.32 -2.25 5.62
N ARG A 59 1.64 -2.13 5.74
CA ARG A 59 2.38 -0.88 5.80
C ARG A 59 3.27 -0.72 4.58
N PHE A 60 2.99 0.29 3.78
CA PHE A 60 3.87 0.77 2.72
C PHE A 60 4.70 1.94 3.23
N VAL A 61 5.99 1.94 2.90
CA VAL A 61 6.90 3.03 3.24
C VAL A 61 7.52 3.56 1.96
N THR A 62 7.32 4.84 1.70
CA THR A 62 8.01 5.54 0.61
C THR A 62 9.22 6.28 1.17
N SER A 63 10.30 6.37 0.41
CA SER A 63 11.51 7.09 0.81
C SER A 63 12.09 7.89 -0.35
N TRP A 64 13.23 8.55 -0.12
CA TRP A 64 14.00 9.22 -1.18
C TRP A 64 14.39 8.27 -2.33
N ALA A 65 14.49 6.97 -2.06
CA ALA A 65 14.79 5.95 -3.06
C ALA A 65 13.57 5.44 -3.83
N THR A 66 12.35 5.83 -3.41
CA THR A 66 11.12 5.44 -4.10
C THR A 66 10.80 6.47 -5.17
N ASP A 67 10.97 6.10 -6.43
CA ASP A 67 10.65 6.98 -7.55
C ASP A 67 9.15 6.96 -7.89
N GLU A 68 8.67 7.97 -8.61
CA GLU A 68 7.25 8.04 -8.99
C GLU A 68 6.84 6.89 -9.94
N ARG A 69 7.78 6.36 -10.73
CA ARG A 69 7.50 5.29 -11.70
C ARG A 69 7.21 3.97 -11.01
N GLN A 70 7.93 3.65 -9.94
CA GLN A 70 7.67 2.50 -9.08
C GLN A 70 6.27 2.59 -8.45
N ILE A 71 5.84 3.80 -8.07
CA ILE A 71 4.47 4.02 -7.60
C ILE A 71 3.46 3.79 -8.73
N ASP A 72 3.71 4.32 -9.93
CA ASP A 72 2.83 4.14 -11.09
C ASP A 72 2.72 2.67 -11.52
N GLU A 73 3.83 1.95 -11.51
CA GLU A 73 3.89 0.52 -11.78
C GLU A 73 3.06 -0.29 -10.78
N LEU A 74 3.12 0.06 -9.49
CA LEU A 74 2.27 -0.56 -8.47
C LEU A 74 0.79 -0.20 -8.72
N ILE A 75 0.48 1.06 -9.01
CA ILE A 75 -0.90 1.53 -9.25
C ILE A 75 -1.54 0.85 -10.45
N ALA A 76 -0.78 0.61 -11.51
CA ALA A 76 -1.23 -0.13 -12.70
C ALA A 76 -1.59 -1.59 -12.40
N ARG A 77 -1.10 -2.12 -11.27
CA ARG A 77 -1.35 -3.49 -10.80
C ARG A 77 -2.36 -3.57 -9.68
N LEU A 78 -2.78 -2.46 -9.06
CA LEU A 78 -3.94 -2.46 -8.16
C LEU A 78 -5.19 -2.90 -8.90
#